data_AF-A0A2V7DC53-F1
#
_entry.id   AF-A0A2V7DC53-F1
#
_cell.length_a   1.000
_cell.length_b   1.000
_cell.length_c   1.000
_cell.angle_alpha   90.00
_cell.angle_beta   90.00
_cell.angle_gamma   90.00
#
_symmetry.space_group_name_H-M   'P 1'
#
loop_
_entity.id
_entity.type
_entity.pdbx_description
1 polymer ?
#
loop_
_entity_poly.entity_id
_entity_poly.type
_entity_poly.pdbx_seq_one_letter_code
_entity_poly.pdbx_strand_id
1 'polypeptide(L)'
;MVMVALALVIAPGFAAMVPEADAADAKAKCRVGTNPARVQIGVDADGLAKGFAQFQVTSGGNTSSVLSDKVDPFGDAAAEWDSAIDRGDPAEGARGSIDANFVGVGGTVDATVSQHNAVVATATATCVRK
;
A
#
# COMPACT_ATOMS: atom_id res chain seq x y z
N MET A 1 62.94 -19.97 -24.43
CA MET A 1 61.65 -19.37 -24.86
C MET A 1 60.61 -20.47 -24.99
N VAL A 2 59.75 -20.62 -23.98
CA VAL A 2 58.36 -21.10 -24.12
C VAL A 2 57.61 -20.40 -22.97
N MET A 3 56.81 -19.39 -23.30
CA MET A 3 55.83 -18.80 -22.39
C MET A 3 54.62 -19.75 -22.36
N VAL A 4 54.23 -20.22 -21.18
CA VAL A 4 52.88 -20.76 -20.97
C VAL A 4 52.20 -19.81 -20.00
N ALA A 5 51.43 -18.90 -20.58
CA ALA A 5 50.53 -18.02 -19.84
C ALA A 5 49.39 -18.88 -19.27
N LEU A 6 49.32 -18.98 -17.94
CA LEU A 6 48.19 -19.57 -17.24
C LEU A 6 47.05 -18.53 -17.25
N ALA A 7 46.18 -18.61 -18.26
CA ALA A 7 44.96 -17.82 -18.31
C ALA A 7 44.01 -18.33 -17.21
N LEU A 8 43.93 -17.59 -16.11
CA LEU A 8 42.91 -17.79 -15.09
C LEU A 8 41.57 -17.36 -15.70
N VAL A 9 40.75 -18.33 -16.08
CA VAL A 9 39.37 -18.13 -16.54
C VAL A 9 38.55 -17.68 -15.33
N ILE A 10 38.38 -16.37 -15.16
CA ILE A 10 37.34 -15.83 -14.30
C ILE A 10 36.04 -16.01 -15.08
N ALA A 11 35.29 -17.05 -14.75
CA ALA A 11 33.93 -17.19 -15.23
C ALA A 11 33.13 -15.97 -14.73
N PRO A 12 32.52 -15.14 -15.60
CA PRO A 12 31.47 -14.22 -15.19
C PRO A 12 30.20 -15.04 -14.99
N GLY A 13 30.23 -15.90 -13.98
CA GLY A 13 29.15 -16.79 -13.64
C GLY A 13 28.17 -16.06 -12.74
N PHE A 14 27.20 -15.39 -13.35
CA PHE A 14 25.89 -15.12 -12.76
C PHE A 14 25.94 -14.55 -11.34
N ALA A 15 26.30 -13.27 -11.23
CA ALA A 15 25.52 -12.43 -10.34
C ALA A 15 24.09 -12.53 -10.87
N ALA A 16 23.28 -13.40 -10.25
CA ALA A 16 21.84 -13.30 -10.37
C ALA A 16 21.53 -11.86 -9.97
N MET A 17 21.35 -11.00 -10.97
CA MET A 17 20.57 -9.79 -10.81
C MET A 17 19.22 -10.33 -10.37
N VAL A 18 19.06 -10.39 -9.05
CA VAL A 18 17.75 -10.40 -8.43
C VAL A 18 17.07 -9.23 -9.11
N PRO A 19 15.96 -9.43 -9.86
CA PRO A 19 15.15 -8.28 -10.21
C PRO A 19 14.88 -7.62 -8.87
N GLU A 20 15.40 -6.40 -8.69
CA GLU A 20 14.88 -5.51 -7.65
C GLU A 20 13.38 -5.69 -7.77
N ALA A 21 12.77 -6.33 -6.77
CA ALA A 21 11.32 -6.33 -6.69
C ALA A 21 11.00 -4.84 -6.72
N ASP A 22 10.44 -4.36 -7.83
CA ASP A 22 9.99 -2.99 -7.97
C ASP A 22 9.25 -2.71 -6.67
N ALA A 23 9.84 -1.84 -5.83
CA ALA A 23 9.29 -1.61 -4.51
C ALA A 23 7.86 -1.15 -4.74
N ALA A 24 6.90 -1.85 -4.14
CA ALA A 24 5.49 -1.56 -4.38
C ALA A 24 5.25 -0.06 -4.15
N ASP A 25 4.59 0.59 -5.10
CA ASP A 25 4.27 2.01 -4.99
C ASP A 25 2.90 2.13 -4.35
N ALA A 26 2.73 3.01 -3.36
CA ALA A 26 1.44 3.27 -2.74
C ALA A 26 1.09 4.75 -2.81
N LYS A 27 -0.19 5.02 -3.11
CA LYS A 27 -0.75 6.37 -3.20
C LYS A 27 -1.97 6.46 -2.30
N ALA A 28 -1.92 7.37 -1.33
CA ALA A 28 -3.04 7.63 -0.43
C ALA A 28 -3.77 8.92 -0.82
N LYS A 29 -5.10 8.94 -0.63
CA LYS A 29 -5.96 10.11 -0.76
C LYS A 29 -6.89 10.17 0.45
N CYS A 30 -7.09 11.36 1.00
CA CYS A 30 -8.02 11.57 2.12
C CYS A 30 -8.91 12.79 1.88
N ARG A 31 -10.21 12.64 2.10
CA ARG A 31 -11.22 13.69 1.94
C ARG A 31 -12.16 13.72 3.13
N VAL A 32 -12.48 14.92 3.60
CA VAL A 32 -13.41 15.14 4.72
C VAL A 32 -14.50 16.12 4.28
N GLY A 33 -15.75 15.68 4.33
CA GLY A 33 -16.94 16.49 4.11
C GLY A 33 -17.36 17.24 5.39
N THR A 34 -18.02 18.38 5.23
CA THR A 34 -18.46 19.22 6.36
C THR A 34 -19.93 19.05 6.74
N ASN A 35 -20.80 18.54 5.86
CA ASN A 35 -22.19 18.24 6.19
C ASN A 35 -22.85 17.36 5.09
N PRO A 36 -23.15 16.06 5.35
CA PRO A 36 -22.79 15.33 6.56
C PRO A 36 -21.26 15.22 6.71
N ALA A 37 -20.78 15.10 7.96
CA ALA A 37 -19.38 14.82 8.25
C ALA A 37 -19.06 13.43 7.71
N ARG A 38 -18.33 13.38 6.60
CA ARG A 38 -17.96 12.14 5.91
C ARG A 38 -16.47 12.09 5.67
N VAL A 39 -15.82 11.04 6.11
CA VAL A 39 -14.41 10.78 5.86
C VAL A 39 -14.31 9.71 4.78
N GLN A 40 -13.52 9.98 3.75
CA GLN A 40 -13.18 9.00 2.71
C GLN A 40 -11.67 8.91 2.59
N ILE A 41 -11.13 7.69 2.66
CA ILE A 41 -9.71 7.41 2.48
C ILE A 41 -9.58 6.34 1.41
N GLY A 42 -8.71 6.56 0.43
CA GLY A 42 -8.38 5.58 -0.60
C GLY A 42 -6.88 5.36 -0.62
N VAL A 43 -6.46 4.11 -0.73
CA VAL A 43 -5.07 3.70 -0.88
C VAL A 43 -5.00 2.79 -2.10
N ASP A 44 -4.29 3.25 -3.12
CA ASP A 44 -3.97 2.50 -4.32
C ASP A 44 -2.53 1.98 -4.18
N ALA A 45 -2.26 0.72 -4.55
CA ALA A 45 -0.92 0.16 -4.54
C ALA A 45 -0.63 -0.70 -5.78
N ASP A 46 0.53 -0.48 -6.38
CA ASP A 46 0.97 -1.07 -7.64
C ASP A 46 2.28 -1.86 -7.42
N GLY A 47 2.56 -2.86 -8.27
CA GLY A 47 3.82 -3.64 -8.22
C GLY A 47 3.89 -4.68 -7.09
N LEU A 48 2.74 -5.07 -6.52
CA LEU A 48 2.65 -6.10 -5.48
C LEU A 48 2.81 -7.51 -6.07
N ALA A 49 3.34 -8.45 -5.29
CA ALA A 49 3.35 -9.84 -5.72
C ALA A 49 1.92 -10.41 -5.70
N LYS A 50 1.64 -11.36 -6.60
CA LYS A 50 0.34 -12.04 -6.63
C LYS A 50 0.04 -12.72 -5.30
N GLY A 51 -1.12 -12.45 -4.73
CA GLY A 51 -1.55 -13.03 -3.46
C GLY A 51 -2.55 -12.14 -2.76
N PHE A 52 -2.29 -11.85 -1.49
CA PHE A 52 -3.05 -10.89 -0.70
C PHE A 52 -2.12 -9.80 -0.18
N ALA A 53 -2.63 -8.58 -0.07
CA ALA A 53 -1.98 -7.47 0.60
C ALA A 53 -2.86 -6.99 1.75
N GLN A 54 -2.24 -6.57 2.83
CA GLN A 54 -2.89 -5.92 3.95
C GLN A 54 -2.65 -4.42 3.85
N PHE A 55 -3.72 -3.65 3.86
CA PHE A 55 -3.72 -2.20 3.87
C PHE A 55 -4.11 -1.72 5.26
N GLN A 56 -3.30 -0.86 5.86
CA GLN A 56 -3.59 -0.25 7.14
C GLN A 56 -3.49 1.26 7.03
N VAL A 57 -4.52 1.97 7.46
CA VAL A 57 -4.49 3.43 7.62
C VAL A 57 -4.47 3.79 9.10
N THR A 58 -3.64 4.77 9.45
CA THR A 58 -3.48 5.27 10.82
C THR A 58 -3.67 6.79 10.82
N SER A 59 -4.36 7.31 11.83
CA SER A 59 -4.57 8.74 12.06
C SER A 59 -4.30 9.07 13.53
N GLY A 60 -3.33 9.95 13.77
CA GLY A 60 -2.79 10.16 15.11
C GLY A 60 -2.13 8.89 15.69
N GLY A 61 -1.82 8.89 16.98
CA GLY A 61 -1.06 7.79 17.58
C GLY A 61 -1.85 6.50 17.87
N ASN A 62 -3.19 6.55 17.90
CA ASN A 62 -4.01 5.46 18.44
C ASN A 62 -5.13 4.98 17.51
N THR A 63 -5.43 5.68 16.42
CA THR A 63 -6.56 5.33 15.54
C THR A 63 -6.03 4.60 14.31
N SER A 64 -6.42 3.34 14.11
CA SER A 64 -6.04 2.55 12.94
C SER A 64 -7.21 1.74 12.38
N SER A 65 -7.22 1.50 11.07
CA SER A 65 -8.13 0.57 10.40
C SER A 65 -7.38 -0.27 9.38
N VAL A 66 -7.75 -1.54 9.27
CA VAL A 66 -7.05 -2.54 8.46
C VAL A 66 -8.03 -3.24 7.52
N LEU A 67 -7.62 -3.38 6.26
CA LEU A 67 -8.30 -4.17 5.24
C LEU A 67 -7.30 -5.12 4.60
N SER A 68 -7.80 -6.24 4.09
CA SER A 68 -7.00 -7.16 3.28
C SER A 68 -7.69 -7.32 1.94
N ASP A 69 -6.94 -7.20 0.85
CA ASP A 69 -7.45 -7.44 -0.49
C ASP A 69 -6.55 -8.40 -1.27
N LYS A 70 -7.13 -9.00 -2.28
CA LYS A 70 -6.41 -9.80 -3.26
C LYS A 70 -5.65 -8.87 -4.20
N VAL A 71 -4.40 -9.23 -4.48
CA VAL A 71 -3.60 -8.58 -5.53
C VAL A 71 -3.99 -9.17 -6.87
N ASP A 72 -4.30 -8.28 -7.81
CA ASP A 72 -4.71 -8.67 -9.15
C ASP A 72 -3.53 -9.26 -9.97
N PRO A 73 -3.77 -9.77 -11.19
CA PRO A 73 -2.70 -10.35 -12.01
C PRO A 73 -1.62 -9.36 -12.48
N PHE A 74 -1.88 -8.05 -12.45
CA PHE A 74 -0.93 -7.00 -12.83
C PHE A 74 -0.10 -6.51 -11.65
N GLY A 75 -0.43 -6.94 -10.43
CA GLY A 75 0.24 -6.52 -9.21
C GLY A 75 -0.44 -5.33 -8.55
N ASP A 76 -1.68 -5.03 -8.93
CA ASP A 76 -2.40 -3.88 -8.42
C ASP A 76 -3.40 -4.32 -7.35
N ALA A 77 -3.58 -3.48 -6.35
CA ALA A 77 -4.63 -3.62 -5.34
C ALA A 77 -4.99 -2.26 -4.75
N ALA A 78 -6.23 -2.13 -4.28
CA ALA A 78 -6.72 -0.89 -3.68
C ALA A 78 -7.57 -1.17 -2.45
N ALA A 79 -7.55 -0.24 -1.51
CA ALA A 79 -8.38 -0.27 -0.32
C ALA A 79 -9.04 1.09 -0.09
N GLU A 80 -10.34 1.08 0.20
CA GLU A 80 -11.11 2.29 0.48
C GLU A 80 -11.75 2.20 1.86
N TRP A 81 -11.73 3.30 2.62
CA TRP A 81 -12.48 3.46 3.86
C TRP A 81 -13.45 4.62 3.73
N ASP A 82 -14.65 4.43 4.25
CA ASP A 82 -15.70 5.43 4.22
C ASP A 82 -16.50 5.43 5.52
N SER A 83 -16.70 6.60 6.11
CA SER A 83 -17.49 6.72 7.34
C SER A 83 -19.00 6.62 7.12
N ALA A 84 -19.46 6.62 5.86
CA ALA A 84 -20.86 6.42 5.52
C ALA A 84 -21.19 4.96 5.14
N ILE A 85 -20.19 4.08 5.06
CA ILE A 85 -20.44 2.64 4.87
C ILE A 85 -20.89 2.05 6.21
N ASP A 86 -22.10 1.51 6.22
CA ASP A 86 -22.59 0.70 7.34
C ASP A 86 -21.77 -0.59 7.42
N ARG A 87 -21.43 -1.00 8.65
CA ARG A 87 -20.57 -2.17 8.96
C ARG A 87 -21.12 -3.53 8.46
N GLY A 88 -22.23 -3.54 7.73
CA GLY A 88 -22.93 -4.70 7.19
C GLY A 88 -23.29 -4.63 5.70
N ASP A 89 -22.87 -3.59 4.96
CA ASP A 89 -23.12 -3.48 3.51
C ASP A 89 -21.82 -3.31 2.69
N PRO A 90 -21.03 -4.39 2.52
CA PRO A 90 -19.79 -4.37 1.75
C PRO A 90 -20.08 -4.56 0.25
N ALA A 91 -20.61 -3.56 -0.43
CA ALA A 91 -20.78 -3.62 -1.89
C ALA A 91 -19.46 -3.29 -2.63
N GLU A 92 -18.85 -4.35 -3.18
CA GLU A 92 -17.75 -4.47 -4.17
C GLU A 92 -16.46 -3.63 -3.96
N GLY A 93 -15.33 -4.34 -3.79
CA GLY A 93 -13.97 -3.82 -3.52
C GLY A 93 -13.54 -4.02 -2.05
N ALA A 94 -12.24 -3.93 -1.72
CA ALA A 94 -11.82 -3.86 -0.31
C ALA A 94 -12.25 -2.52 0.30
N ARG A 95 -13.50 -2.50 0.77
CA ARG A 95 -14.17 -1.35 1.37
C ARG A 95 -14.40 -1.56 2.85
N GLY A 96 -13.92 -0.63 3.67
CA GLY A 96 -14.04 -0.64 5.12
C GLY A 96 -14.86 0.54 5.65
N SER A 97 -15.38 0.37 6.86
CA SER A 97 -16.02 1.46 7.63
C SER A 97 -15.03 2.06 8.62
N ILE A 98 -15.10 3.38 8.82
CA ILE A 98 -14.31 4.15 9.80
C ILE A 98 -15.20 5.15 10.54
N ASP A 99 -14.78 5.60 11.73
CA ASP A 99 -15.50 6.65 12.45
C ASP A 99 -15.48 7.98 11.66
N ALA A 100 -16.56 8.76 11.73
CA ALA A 100 -16.63 10.08 11.09
C ALA A 100 -15.60 11.08 11.64
N ASN A 101 -15.05 10.83 12.83
CA ASN A 101 -13.98 11.61 13.46
C ASN A 101 -12.61 10.91 13.38
N PHE A 102 -12.46 9.87 12.56
CA PHE A 102 -11.19 9.16 12.36
C PHE A 102 -10.03 10.13 12.06
N VAL A 103 -10.31 11.15 11.23
CA VAL A 103 -9.39 12.23 10.90
C VAL A 103 -10.18 13.48 10.52
N GLY A 104 -9.68 14.66 10.89
CA GLY A 104 -10.27 15.95 10.53
C GLY A 104 -9.67 16.56 9.26
N VAL A 105 -10.30 17.63 8.75
CA VAL A 105 -9.70 18.46 7.68
C VAL A 105 -8.36 19.02 8.17
N GLY A 106 -7.32 18.88 7.34
CA GLY A 106 -5.94 19.25 7.68
C GLY A 106 -5.19 18.19 8.51
N GLY A 107 -5.88 17.15 8.98
CA GLY A 107 -5.25 15.98 9.58
C GLY A 107 -4.47 15.16 8.55
N THR A 108 -3.55 14.33 9.01
CA THR A 108 -2.75 13.45 8.16
C THR A 108 -3.08 12.00 8.45
N VAL A 109 -3.14 11.20 7.39
CA VAL A 109 -3.25 9.74 7.47
C VAL A 109 -2.00 9.10 6.90
N ASP A 110 -1.48 8.13 7.61
CA ASP A 110 -0.38 7.27 7.15
C ASP A 110 -0.97 5.91 6.76
N ALA A 111 -0.71 5.52 5.52
CA ALA A 111 -1.08 4.24 4.95
C ALA A 111 0.15 3.35 4.85
N THR A 112 0.01 2.10 5.28
CA THR A 112 1.03 1.06 5.12
C THR A 112 0.41 -0.10 4.36
N VAL A 113 1.15 -0.63 3.39
CA VAL A 113 0.79 -1.83 2.64
C VAL A 113 1.78 -2.90 3.01
N SER A 114 1.27 -4.02 3.51
CA SER A 114 2.07 -5.16 3.93
C SER A 114 1.72 -6.40 3.13
N GLN A 115 2.73 -7.17 2.75
CA GLN A 115 2.58 -8.46 2.10
C GLN A 115 3.59 -9.45 2.68
N HIS A 116 3.19 -10.70 2.86
CA HIS A 116 4.03 -11.73 3.49
C HIS A 116 4.61 -11.30 4.86
N ASN A 117 3.83 -10.52 5.63
CA ASN A 117 4.21 -9.94 6.92
C ASN A 117 5.38 -8.93 6.88
N ALA A 118 5.68 -8.38 5.70
CA ALA A 118 6.62 -7.28 5.52
C ALA A 118 5.90 -6.05 4.97
N VAL A 119 6.27 -4.85 5.43
CA VAL A 119 5.81 -3.60 4.82
C VAL A 119 6.49 -3.47 3.47
N VAL A 120 5.71 -3.38 2.41
CA VAL A 120 6.19 -3.29 1.02
C VAL A 120 6.01 -1.90 0.44
N ALA A 121 5.06 -1.11 0.96
CA ALA A 121 4.85 0.27 0.56
C ALA A 121 4.29 1.11 1.72
N THR A 122 4.55 2.41 1.69
CA THR A 122 3.95 3.38 2.62
C THR A 122 3.55 4.63 1.86
N ALA A 123 2.41 5.22 2.21
CA ALA A 123 1.93 6.45 1.61
C ALA A 123 1.34 7.36 2.70
N THR A 124 1.49 8.66 2.55
CA THR A 124 0.92 9.64 3.49
C THR A 124 0.02 10.59 2.73
N ALA A 125 -1.14 10.94 3.31
CA ALA A 125 -2.05 11.92 2.73
C ALA A 125 -2.55 12.92 3.77
N THR A 126 -2.54 14.20 3.41
CA THR A 126 -3.25 15.23 4.18
C THR A 126 -4.71 15.26 3.74
N CYS A 127 -5.60 15.21 4.71
CA CYS A 127 -7.04 15.22 4.50
C CYS A 127 -7.53 16.60 4.09
N VAL A 128 -8.01 16.72 2.87
CA VAL A 128 -8.55 17.98 2.34
C VAL A 128 -10.07 18.01 2.44
N ARG A 129 -10.63 19.21 2.45
CA ARG A 129 -12.08 19.36 2.34
C ARG A 129 -12.53 18.86 0.96
N LYS A 130 -13.55 18.00 0.94
CA LYS A 130 -14.17 17.51 -0.30
C LYS A 130 -14.89 18.63 -1.06
#